data_AF-A0A954GCE0-F1
#
_entry.id   AF-A0A954GCE0-F1
#
_cell.length_a   1.000
_cell.length_b   1.000
_cell.length_c   1.000
_cell.angle_alpha   90.00
_cell.angle_beta   90.00
_cell.angle_gamma   90.00
#
_symmetry.space_group_name_H-M   'P 1'
#
loop_
_entity.id
_entity.type
_entity.pdbx_description
1 polymer ?
#
loop_
_entity_poly.entity_id
_entity_poly.type
_entity_poly.pdbx_seq_one_letter_code
_entity_poly.pdbx_strand_id
1 'polypeptide(L)'
;TGCPNGCARPYVPDIGLVGKAVGKYTLYLGGNSLGNRLSFVYDDMVPMNEITSRLSPLLEFYKSERESGESFGDFCNRMGKEALQEKAGLAAK
;
A
#
# COMPACT_ATOMS: atom_id res chain seq x y z
N THR A 1 11.55 1.92 -4.10
CA THR A 1 12.70 2.81 -4.41
C THR A 1 13.52 3.04 -3.16
N GLY A 2 14.78 3.45 -3.30
CA GLY A 2 15.64 3.75 -2.14
C GLY A 2 15.42 5.13 -1.50
N CYS A 3 14.78 6.06 -2.22
CA CYS A 3 14.53 7.43 -1.77
C CYS A 3 13.24 7.99 -2.40
N PRO A 4 12.74 9.18 -1.98
CA PRO A 4 11.49 9.75 -2.47
C PRO A 4 11.56 10.35 -3.89
N ASN A 5 12.71 10.32 -4.56
CA ASN A 5 12.84 10.86 -5.93
C ASN A 5 12.06 10.06 -6.98
N GLY A 6 11.62 8.85 -6.67
CA GLY A 6 10.62 8.15 -7.49
C GLY A 6 11.12 7.53 -8.81
N CYS A 7 12.41 7.20 -8.95
CA CYS A 7 12.97 6.66 -10.20
C CYS A 7 12.26 5.40 -10.74
N ALA A 8 11.68 4.58 -9.87
CA ALA A 8 10.91 3.38 -10.26
C ALA A 8 9.39 3.62 -10.33
N ARG A 9 8.95 4.88 -10.34
CA ARG A 9 7.53 5.29 -10.31
C ARG A 9 6.74 4.63 -9.15
N PRO A 10 7.20 4.72 -7.88
CA PRO A 10 6.60 3.99 -6.76
C PRO A 10 5.22 4.51 -6.33
N TYR A 11 4.76 5.65 -6.85
CA TYR A 11 3.48 6.28 -6.51
C TYR A 11 2.31 5.82 -7.39
N VAL A 12 2.56 4.83 -8.25
CA VAL A 12 1.67 4.39 -9.33
C VAL A 12 1.28 2.91 -9.23
N PRO A 13 2.13 1.95 -8.79
CA PRO A 13 1.72 0.54 -8.73
C PRO A 13 0.71 0.26 -7.61
N ASP A 14 0.18 -0.97 -7.58
CA ASP A 14 -0.72 -1.43 -6.51
C ASP A 14 -0.07 -1.28 -5.12
N ILE A 15 1.22 -1.59 -5.02
CA ILE A 15 2.05 -1.47 -3.79
C ILE A 15 3.33 -0.70 -4.11
N GLY A 16 3.50 0.44 -3.46
CA GLY A 16 4.71 1.26 -3.51
C GLY A 16 5.48 1.22 -2.20
N LEU A 17 6.78 0.93 -2.26
CA LEU A 17 7.70 1.03 -1.12
C LEU A 17 8.69 2.14 -1.39
N VAL A 18 8.65 3.21 -0.60
CA VAL A 18 9.52 4.39 -0.77
C VAL A 18 10.42 4.54 0.43
N GLY A 19 11.73 4.38 0.24
CA GLY A 19 12.71 4.58 1.30
C GLY A 19 12.67 6.01 1.84
N LYS A 20 12.58 6.15 3.16
CA LYS A 20 12.51 7.45 3.85
C LYS A 20 13.65 7.66 4.84
N ALA A 21 14.12 6.60 5.48
CA ALA A 21 15.31 6.58 6.31
C ALA A 21 15.98 5.19 6.21
N VAL A 22 17.17 5.02 6.79
CA VAL A 22 17.87 3.73 6.81
C VAL A 22 16.97 2.65 7.39
N GLY A 23 16.66 1.63 6.58
CA GLY A 23 15.80 0.50 6.95
C GLY A 23 14.33 0.84 7.17
N LYS A 24 13.85 2.04 6.78
CA LYS A 24 12.44 2.46 6.95
C LYS A 24 11.82 2.95 5.66
N TYR A 25 10.57 2.57 5.44
CA TYR A 25 9.83 2.83 4.21
C TYR A 25 8.47 3.46 4.49
N THR A 26 8.03 4.30 3.57
CA THR A 26 6.62 4.69 3.43
C THR A 26 5.94 3.69 2.49
N LEU A 27 4.80 3.15 2.92
CA LEU A 27 3.96 2.26 2.13
C LEU A 27 2.90 3.08 1.42
N TYR A 28 2.84 2.91 0.11
CA TYR A 28 1.82 3.49 -0.76
C TYR A 28 0.94 2.38 -1.32
N LEU A 29 -0.37 2.59 -1.33
CA LEU A 29 -1.36 1.63 -1.84
C LEU A 29 -2.38 2.31 -2.75
N GLY A 30 -3.05 1.52 -3.59
CA GLY A 30 -4.20 2.00 -4.36
C GLY A 30 -3.85 2.63 -5.70
N GLY A 31 -2.61 2.47 -6.19
CA GLY A 31 -2.28 2.73 -7.59
C GLY A 31 -2.88 1.67 -8.52
N ASN A 32 -2.41 1.56 -9.76
CA ASN A 32 -2.73 0.45 -10.66
C ASN A 32 -1.65 0.19 -11.71
N SER A 33 -1.72 -1.00 -12.32
CA SER A 33 -0.77 -1.46 -13.34
C SER A 33 -0.79 -0.63 -14.63
N LEU A 34 -1.94 -0.03 -14.98
CA LEU A 34 -2.07 0.87 -16.14
C LEU A 34 -1.41 2.23 -15.91
N GLY A 35 -1.18 2.59 -14.65
CA GLY A 35 -0.54 3.82 -14.22
C GLY A 35 -1.34 5.09 -14.45
N ASN A 36 -2.68 4.99 -14.44
CA ASN A 36 -3.58 6.14 -14.60
C ASN A 36 -4.12 6.66 -13.25
N ARG A 37 -3.72 6.07 -12.12
CA ARG A 37 -4.11 6.49 -10.77
C ARG A 37 -2.90 6.56 -9.84
N LEU A 38 -2.86 7.61 -9.02
CA LEU A 38 -1.86 7.74 -7.96
C LEU A 38 -2.29 6.96 -6.71
N SER A 39 -1.34 6.27 -6.11
CA SER A 39 -1.47 5.63 -4.80
C SER A 39 -1.54 6.66 -3.67
N PHE A 40 -2.17 6.30 -2.55
CA PHE A 40 -2.17 7.08 -1.30
C PHE A 40 -1.17 6.51 -0.28
N VAL A 41 -0.75 7.34 0.68
CA VAL A 41 0.09 6.90 1.81
C VAL A 41 -0.76 6.05 2.77
N TYR A 42 -0.43 4.76 2.85
CA TYR A 42 -1.09 3.80 3.74
C TYR A 42 -0.48 3.81 5.14
N ASP A 43 0.85 3.70 5.23
CA ASP A 43 1.59 3.74 6.49
C ASP A 43 2.98 4.34 6.25
N ASP A 44 3.58 4.92 7.29
CA ASP A 44 4.82 5.68 7.17
C ASP A 44 5.83 5.26 8.25
N MET A 45 7.12 5.40 7.91
CA MET A 45 8.25 5.04 8.78
C MET A 45 8.27 3.56 9.20
N VAL A 46 7.77 2.66 8.35
CA VAL A 46 7.67 1.22 8.64
C VAL A 46 9.05 0.57 8.51
N PRO A 47 9.53 -0.14 9.55
CA PRO A 47 10.76 -0.93 9.48
C PRO A 47 10.68 -2.00 8.37
N MET A 48 11.77 -2.20 7.64
CA MET A 48 11.83 -3.14 6.51
C MET A 48 11.37 -4.55 6.88
N ASN A 49 11.70 -5.02 8.08
CA ASN A 49 11.31 -6.34 8.59
C ASN A 49 9.83 -6.45 8.99
N GLU A 50 9.12 -5.32 9.12
CA GLU A 50 7.67 -5.28 9.40
C GLU A 50 6.83 -5.13 8.13
N ILE A 51 7.42 -4.83 6.97
CA ILE A 51 6.65 -4.59 5.73
C ILE A 51 5.70 -5.75 5.41
N THR A 52 6.19 -6.99 5.51
CA THR A 52 5.37 -8.18 5.23
C THR A 52 4.22 -8.30 6.23
N SER A 53 4.45 -8.06 7.52
CA SER A 53 3.38 -8.14 8.52
C SER A 53 2.32 -7.04 8.37
N ARG A 54 2.69 -5.88 7.81
CA ARG A 54 1.72 -4.83 7.42
C ARG A 54 0.88 -5.21 6.20
N LEU A 55 1.46 -5.90 5.23
CA LEU A 55 0.79 -6.24 3.98
C LEU A 55 -0.05 -7.53 4.06
N SER A 56 0.36 -8.52 4.85
CA SER A 56 -0.32 -9.82 4.95
C SER A 56 -1.82 -9.71 5.27
N PRO A 57 -2.26 -8.93 6.29
CA PRO A 57 -3.70 -8.80 6.59
C PRO A 57 -4.50 -8.18 5.44
N LEU A 58 -3.90 -7.25 4.69
CA LEU A 58 -4.56 -6.61 3.55
C LEU A 58 -4.75 -7.58 2.38
N LEU A 59 -3.76 -8.45 2.14
CA LEU A 59 -3.85 -9.47 1.09
C LEU A 59 -4.88 -10.55 1.44
N GLU A 60 -5.01 -10.89 2.72
CA GLU A 60 -6.07 -11.78 3.19
C GLU A 60 -7.45 -11.15 3.06
N PHE A 61 -7.58 -9.86 3.39
CA PHE A 61 -8.81 -9.10 3.21
C PHE A 61 -9.20 -8.96 1.74
N TYR A 62 -8.22 -8.68 0.87
CA TYR A 62 -8.41 -8.68 -0.58
C TYR A 62 -8.89 -10.04 -1.09
N LYS A 63 -8.33 -11.14 -0.58
CA LYS A 63 -8.75 -12.48 -0.97
C LYS A 63 -10.23 -12.74 -0.64
N SER A 64 -10.76 -12.21 0.46
CA SER A 64 -12.14 -12.46 0.90
C SER A 64 -13.16 -11.49 0.29
N GLU A 65 -12.84 -10.21 0.18
CA GLU A 65 -13.81 -9.15 -0.17
C GLU A 65 -13.63 -8.54 -1.56
N ARG A 66 -12.69 -9.01 -2.37
CA ARG A 66 -12.53 -8.48 -3.73
C ARG A 66 -13.72 -8.81 -4.61
N GLU A 67 -14.00 -7.91 -5.54
CA GLU A 67 -14.96 -8.15 -6.61
C GLU A 67 -14.34 -9.01 -7.73
N SER A 68 -15.20 -9.60 -8.57
CA SER A 68 -14.73 -10.41 -9.71
C SER A 68 -13.96 -9.54 -10.70
N GLY A 69 -12.73 -9.94 -11.02
CA GLY A 69 -11.83 -9.20 -11.91
C GLY A 69 -11.14 -7.98 -11.29
N GLU A 70 -11.40 -7.69 -10.01
CA GLU A 70 -10.78 -6.56 -9.30
C GLU A 70 -9.28 -6.82 -9.04
N SER A 71 -8.45 -5.81 -9.24
CA SER A 71 -7.02 -5.82 -8.89
C SER A 71 -6.80 -5.39 -7.44
N PHE A 72 -5.63 -5.67 -6.86
CA PHE A 72 -5.34 -5.24 -5.49
C PHE A 72 -5.34 -3.71 -5.33
N GLY A 73 -4.81 -2.98 -6.30
CA GLY A 73 -4.85 -1.52 -6.27
C GLY A 73 -6.27 -0.96 -6.38
N ASP A 74 -7.12 -1.53 -7.23
CA ASP A 74 -8.53 -1.11 -7.34
C ASP A 74 -9.30 -1.42 -6.06
N PHE A 75 -9.07 -2.59 -5.47
CA PHE A 75 -9.61 -2.96 -4.16
C PHE A 75 -9.20 -1.95 -3.08
N CYS A 76 -7.92 -1.63 -2.97
CA CYS A 76 -7.45 -0.65 -1.99
C CYS A 76 -8.07 0.74 -2.21
N ASN A 77 -8.26 1.14 -3.47
CA ASN A 77 -8.91 2.40 -3.81
C ASN A 77 -10.41 2.39 -3.46
N ARG A 78 -11.13 1.28 -3.69
CA ARG A 78 -12.55 1.12 -3.35
C ARG A 78 -12.78 1.10 -1.84
N MET A 79 -11.96 0.35 -1.11
CA MET A 79 -12.08 0.24 0.35
C MET A 79 -11.70 1.54 1.06
N GLY A 80 -10.77 2.31 0.49
CA GLY A 80 -10.26 3.53 1.11
C GLY A 80 -9.25 3.26 2.22
N LYS A 81 -8.50 4.29 2.60
CA LYS A 81 -7.38 4.17 3.54
C LYS A 81 -7.85 3.74 4.93
N GLU A 82 -8.90 4.37 5.43
CA GLU A 82 -9.38 4.22 6.80
C GLU A 82 -9.83 2.78 7.07
N ALA A 83 -10.63 2.20 6.16
CA ALA A 83 -11.10 0.83 6.28
C ALA A 83 -9.95 -0.20 6.23
N LEU A 84 -8.94 0.04 5.38
CA LEU A 84 -7.76 -0.83 5.29
C LEU A 84 -6.90 -0.75 6.56
N GLN A 85 -6.77 0.43 7.17
CA GLN A 85 -6.03 0.60 8.42
C GLN A 85 -6.77 -0.08 9.58
N GLU A 86 -8.09 0.11 9.68
CA GLU A 86 -8.93 -0.55 10.69
C GLU A 86 -8.80 -2.08 10.59
N LYS A 87 -8.92 -2.64 9.38
CA LYS A 87 -8.81 -4.09 9.16
C LYS A 87 -7.42 -4.64 9.44
N ALA A 88 -6.37 -3.85 9.21
CA ALA A 88 -5.01 -4.24 9.54
C ALA A 88 -4.65 -4.04 11.02
N GLY A 89 -5.57 -3.52 11.84
CA GLY A 89 -5.29 -3.18 13.24
C GLY A 89 -4.28 -2.03 13.40
N LEU A 90 -4.11 -1.22 12.36
CA LEU A 90 -3.35 0.02 12.43
C LEU A 90 -4.27 1.07 13.06
N ALA A 91 -3.92 1.57 14.25
CA ALA A 91 -4.63 2.70 14.82
C ALA A 91 -4.58 3.88 13.83
N ALA A 92 -5.75 4.44 13.52
CA ALA A 92 -5.83 5.69 12.76
C ALA A 92 -4.98 6.74 13.49
N LYS A 93 -3.95 7.24 12.81
CA LYS A 93 -3.15 8.38 13.29
C LYS A 93 -3.79 9.68 12.85
#